data_AF-A0A7S2LXZ7-F1
#
_entry.id   AF-A0A7S2LXZ7-F1
#
_cell.length_a   1.000
_cell.length_b   1.000
_cell.length_c   1.000
_cell.angle_alpha   90.00
_cell.angle_beta   90.00
_cell.angle_gamma   90.00
#
_symmetry.space_group_name_H-M   'P 1'
#
loop_
_entity.id
_entity.type
_entity.pdbx_description
1 polymer ?
#
loop_
_entity_poly.entity_id
_entity_poly.type
_entity_poly.pdbx_seq_one_letter_code
_entity_poly.pdbx_strand_id
1 'polypeptide(L)'
;TTSSHDQGPLLGATGSRLLSGDSNLARSLEANLAHIHNRPAALLFNSGYDANLSVLSSLPYRDDGDVIIMDELVHNSLVMGIRMGRLKQKNVYTFQHNNIDDLKRVLRNMNKSSIATPSILIVIESVYSMDGDVAPIKEILDLAEQTGAAVIVDEAHGLGIFGRTNVDDMALESSLDIKSHQDNGGAGGTGALAALNLEHHPALLCSVHTFGKAAGCHGAVVAGSNTIISYLVNY
;
A
#
# COMPACT_ATOMS: atom_id res chain seq x y z
N THR A 1 -27.32 -34.63 19.05
CA THR A 1 -26.02 -35.03 18.48
C THR A 1 -25.96 -34.57 17.05
N THR A 2 -25.65 -33.29 16.83
CA THR A 2 -25.48 -32.71 15.49
C THR A 2 -24.01 -32.77 15.15
N SER A 3 -23.65 -33.74 14.31
CA SER A 3 -22.31 -33.91 13.77
C SER A 3 -21.88 -32.66 13.00
N SER A 4 -20.88 -31.96 13.53
CA SER A 4 -20.07 -31.02 12.79
C SER A 4 -19.36 -31.77 11.67
N HIS A 5 -19.95 -31.77 10.46
CA HIS A 5 -19.21 -32.16 9.28
C HIS A 5 -18.08 -31.15 9.09
N ASP A 6 -16.88 -31.57 9.46
CA ASP A 6 -15.63 -31.00 9.01
C ASP A 6 -15.58 -31.20 7.49
N GLN A 7 -16.20 -30.24 6.77
CA GLN A 7 -16.14 -30.18 5.32
C GLN A 7 -14.69 -29.83 4.99
N GLY A 8 -13.92 -30.81 4.52
CA GLY A 8 -12.56 -30.59 4.05
C GLY A 8 -12.49 -29.44 3.04
N PRO A 9 -11.30 -28.86 2.78
CA PRO A 9 -11.17 -27.68 1.97
C PRO A 9 -11.85 -27.88 0.60
N LEU A 10 -12.79 -26.99 0.27
CA LEU A 10 -13.43 -26.93 -1.04
C LEU A 10 -12.35 -26.90 -2.13
N LEU A 11 -12.57 -27.60 -3.25
CA LEU A 11 -11.67 -27.57 -4.41
C LEU A 11 -11.74 -26.18 -5.07
N GLY A 12 -10.90 -25.27 -4.58
CA GLY A 12 -10.83 -23.87 -5.04
C GLY A 12 -11.90 -22.97 -4.44
N ALA A 13 -11.90 -21.70 -4.86
CA ALA A 13 -12.79 -20.68 -4.31
C ALA A 13 -14.24 -20.82 -4.79
N THR A 14 -14.52 -21.57 -5.87
CA THR A 14 -15.88 -21.75 -6.43
C THR A 14 -16.59 -20.48 -6.93
N GLY A 15 -15.95 -19.31 -6.90
CA GLY A 15 -16.42 -18.04 -7.48
C GLY A 15 -15.60 -16.83 -7.01
N SER A 16 -16.07 -15.61 -7.31
CA SER A 16 -15.46 -14.36 -6.86
C SER A 16 -15.75 -14.09 -5.37
N ARG A 17 -14.98 -13.19 -4.75
CA ARG A 17 -15.20 -12.79 -3.33
C ARG A 17 -16.62 -12.28 -3.06
N LEU A 18 -17.25 -11.64 -4.03
CA LEU A 18 -18.61 -11.12 -3.87
C LEU A 18 -19.70 -12.20 -3.86
N LEU A 19 -19.43 -13.38 -4.45
CA LEU A 19 -20.44 -14.41 -4.68
C LEU A 19 -20.23 -15.64 -3.80
N SER A 20 -19.30 -16.52 -4.18
CA SER A 20 -19.06 -17.81 -3.52
C SER A 20 -17.59 -18.04 -3.15
N GLY A 21 -16.70 -17.11 -3.52
CA GLY A 21 -15.26 -17.16 -3.28
C GLY A 21 -14.79 -16.71 -1.90
N ASP A 22 -15.69 -16.20 -1.07
CA ASP A 22 -15.34 -15.69 0.26
C ASP A 22 -15.28 -16.82 1.29
N SER A 23 -14.08 -17.39 1.43
CA SER A 23 -13.82 -18.50 2.35
C SER A 23 -13.37 -18.00 3.73
N ASN A 24 -13.67 -18.77 4.78
CA ASN A 24 -13.13 -18.51 6.12
C ASN A 24 -11.60 -18.51 6.15
N LEU A 25 -10.95 -19.30 5.29
CA LEU A 25 -9.49 -19.32 5.14
C LEU A 25 -8.97 -17.97 4.64
N ALA A 26 -9.56 -17.41 3.58
CA ALA A 26 -9.17 -16.11 3.04
C ALA A 26 -9.38 -15.00 4.08
N ARG A 27 -10.54 -14.96 4.73
CA ARG A 27 -10.84 -13.97 5.79
C ARG A 27 -9.88 -14.06 6.98
N SER A 28 -9.54 -15.28 7.41
CA SER A 28 -8.61 -15.49 8.53
C SER A 28 -7.19 -15.06 8.16
N LEU A 29 -6.75 -15.36 6.94
CA LEU A 29 -5.46 -14.91 6.43
C LEU A 29 -5.41 -13.37 6.33
N GLU A 30 -6.47 -12.74 5.83
CA GLU A 30 -6.56 -11.28 5.76
C GLU A 30 -6.57 -10.63 7.14
N ALA A 31 -7.29 -11.19 8.11
CA ALA A 31 -7.26 -10.70 9.49
C ALA A 31 -5.84 -10.80 10.09
N ASN A 32 -5.12 -11.89 9.82
CA ASN A 32 -3.72 -12.04 10.24
C ASN A 32 -2.81 -11.04 9.55
N LEU A 33 -2.95 -10.83 8.23
CA LEU A 33 -2.15 -9.86 7.49
C LEU A 33 -2.45 -8.42 7.92
N ALA A 34 -3.71 -8.09 8.23
CA ALA A 34 -4.10 -6.81 8.80
C ALA A 34 -3.40 -6.58 10.15
N HIS A 35 -3.37 -7.60 11.00
CA HIS A 35 -2.65 -7.56 12.28
C HIS A 35 -1.14 -7.36 12.08
N ILE A 36 -0.52 -8.14 11.19
CA ILE A 36 0.92 -8.06 10.87
C ILE A 36 1.33 -6.66 10.41
N HIS A 37 0.52 -6.03 9.55
CA HIS A 37 0.81 -4.69 9.03
C HIS A 37 0.25 -3.56 9.89
N ASN A 38 -0.29 -3.86 11.09
CA ASN A 38 -0.95 -2.89 11.96
C ASN A 38 -1.97 -2.00 11.23
N ARG A 39 -2.82 -2.60 10.39
CA ARG A 39 -3.89 -1.91 9.67
C ARG A 39 -5.26 -2.47 10.08
N PRO A 40 -6.32 -1.64 10.04
CA PRO A 40 -7.67 -2.09 10.40
C PRO A 40 -8.19 -3.27 9.58
N ALA A 41 -7.83 -3.34 8.30
CA ALA A 41 -8.25 -4.40 7.40
C ALA A 41 -7.20 -4.65 6.31
N ALA A 42 -7.30 -5.81 5.69
CA ALA A 42 -6.44 -6.19 4.58
C ALA A 42 -7.22 -6.99 3.54
N LEU A 43 -6.77 -6.95 2.29
CA LEU A 43 -7.38 -7.67 1.16
C LEU A 43 -6.30 -8.41 0.38
N LEU A 44 -6.48 -9.72 0.20
CA LEU A 44 -5.55 -10.58 -0.50
C LEU A 44 -5.71 -10.44 -2.02
N PHE A 45 -4.57 -10.37 -2.72
CA PHE A 45 -4.46 -10.35 -4.18
C PHE A 45 -3.53 -11.45 -4.66
N ASN A 46 -3.67 -11.85 -5.93
CA ASN A 46 -2.83 -12.88 -6.54
C ASN A 46 -1.39 -12.40 -6.79
N SER A 47 -1.19 -11.10 -6.98
CA SER A 47 0.12 -10.48 -7.18
C SER A 47 0.11 -9.00 -6.78
N GLY A 48 1.30 -8.44 -6.56
CA GLY A 48 1.46 -6.99 -6.33
C GLY A 48 1.04 -6.16 -7.53
N TYR A 49 1.23 -6.70 -8.74
CA TYR A 49 0.75 -6.07 -9.96
C TYR A 49 -0.77 -5.94 -9.96
N ASP A 50 -1.50 -7.02 -9.64
CA ASP A 50 -2.96 -7.01 -9.56
C ASP A 50 -3.45 -6.08 -8.45
N ALA A 51 -2.78 -6.08 -7.29
CA ALA A 51 -3.11 -5.18 -6.18
C ALA A 51 -3.00 -3.69 -6.59
N ASN A 52 -1.85 -3.29 -7.15
CA ASN A 52 -1.61 -1.92 -7.61
C ASN A 52 -2.61 -1.49 -8.69
N LEU A 53 -2.84 -2.38 -9.67
CA LEU A 53 -3.79 -2.14 -10.75
C LEU A 53 -5.20 -1.95 -10.18
N SER A 54 -5.66 -2.86 -9.33
CA SER A 54 -7.00 -2.82 -8.74
C SER A 54 -7.21 -1.59 -7.87
N VAL A 55 -6.26 -1.23 -7.01
CA VAL A 55 -6.38 -0.03 -6.17
C VAL A 55 -6.51 1.21 -7.05
N LEU A 56 -5.56 1.46 -7.96
CA LEU A 56 -5.52 2.73 -8.68
C LEU A 56 -6.58 2.84 -9.77
N SER A 57 -7.05 1.74 -10.36
CA SER A 57 -8.09 1.78 -11.40
C SER A 57 -9.51 1.83 -10.83
N SER A 58 -9.72 1.39 -9.58
CA SER A 58 -11.05 1.30 -8.97
C SER A 58 -11.48 2.55 -8.21
N LEU A 59 -10.56 3.39 -7.75
CA LEU A 59 -10.91 4.56 -6.94
C LEU A 59 -11.92 5.49 -7.67
N PRO A 60 -12.88 6.08 -6.94
CA PRO A 60 -14.00 6.81 -7.53
C PRO A 60 -13.62 8.26 -7.89
N TYR A 61 -12.66 8.43 -8.79
CA TYR A 61 -12.17 9.76 -9.18
C TYR A 61 -13.26 10.63 -9.78
N ARG A 62 -13.31 11.89 -9.34
CA ARG A 62 -14.11 12.95 -9.93
C ARG A 62 -13.38 13.57 -11.11
N ASP A 63 -14.08 13.63 -12.24
CA ASP A 63 -13.60 14.17 -13.51
C ASP A 63 -13.14 15.65 -13.44
N ASP A 64 -13.66 16.40 -12.47
CA ASP A 64 -13.56 17.85 -12.35
C ASP A 64 -12.80 18.31 -11.09
N GLY A 65 -11.96 17.46 -10.51
CA GLY A 65 -11.11 17.92 -9.41
C GLY A 65 -10.05 16.96 -8.91
N ASP A 66 -10.21 15.65 -9.04
CA ASP A 66 -9.26 14.75 -8.39
C ASP A 66 -7.93 14.69 -9.16
N VAL A 67 -6.84 14.53 -8.41
CA VAL A 67 -5.47 14.60 -8.92
C VAL A 67 -4.64 13.46 -8.35
N ILE A 68 -3.80 12.85 -9.19
CA ILE A 68 -2.75 11.93 -8.76
C ILE A 68 -1.39 12.58 -9.00
N ILE A 69 -0.51 12.48 -8.01
CA ILE A 69 0.89 12.88 -8.08
C ILE A 69 1.73 11.64 -7.75
N MET A 70 2.58 11.18 -8.66
CA MET A 70 3.43 10.01 -8.41
C MET A 70 4.91 10.37 -8.48
N ASP A 71 5.74 9.63 -7.75
CA ASP A 71 7.19 9.69 -7.97
C ASP A 71 7.49 9.25 -9.41
N GLU A 72 8.44 9.89 -10.10
CA GLU A 72 8.70 9.60 -11.51
C GLU A 72 9.24 8.18 -11.77
N LEU A 73 9.76 7.50 -10.74
CA LEU A 73 10.32 6.16 -10.84
C LEU A 73 9.43 5.05 -10.27
N VAL A 74 8.15 5.34 -9.98
CA VAL A 74 7.22 4.30 -9.52
C VAL A 74 7.09 3.15 -10.52
N HIS A 75 6.89 1.95 -9.98
CA HIS A 75 6.78 0.71 -10.73
C HIS A 75 5.66 0.78 -11.77
N ASN A 76 5.89 0.16 -12.93
CA ASN A 76 4.99 0.22 -14.07
C ASN A 76 3.56 -0.27 -13.75
N SER A 77 3.37 -1.15 -12.76
CA SER A 77 2.01 -1.55 -12.32
C SER A 77 1.18 -0.39 -11.80
N LEU A 78 1.80 0.58 -11.11
CA LEU A 78 1.13 1.77 -10.59
C LEU A 78 0.73 2.68 -11.76
N VAL A 79 1.65 2.88 -12.70
CA VAL A 79 1.40 3.64 -13.95
C VAL A 79 0.25 3.02 -14.75
N MET A 80 0.23 1.69 -14.90
CA MET A 80 -0.85 0.99 -15.60
C MET A 80 -2.18 1.08 -14.84
N GLY A 81 -2.16 1.01 -13.51
CA GLY A 81 -3.35 1.20 -12.68
C GLY A 81 -4.02 2.55 -12.90
N ILE A 82 -3.23 3.62 -12.94
CA ILE A 82 -3.72 4.98 -13.23
C ILE A 82 -4.25 5.05 -14.66
N ARG A 83 -3.53 4.50 -15.63
CA ARG A 83 -3.91 4.53 -17.05
C ARG A 83 -5.20 3.76 -17.35
N MET A 84 -5.46 2.68 -16.63
CA MET A 84 -6.70 1.91 -16.74
C MET A 84 -7.86 2.51 -15.94
N GLY A 85 -7.57 3.43 -15.02
CA GLY A 85 -8.56 4.14 -14.24
C GLY A 85 -9.35 5.17 -15.03
N ARG A 86 -10.30 5.81 -14.34
CA ARG A 86 -11.17 6.85 -14.92
C ARG A 86 -10.54 8.24 -14.91
N LEU A 87 -9.43 8.41 -14.20
CA LEU A 87 -8.76 9.70 -14.07
C LEU A 87 -8.18 10.15 -15.41
N LYS A 88 -8.52 11.36 -15.84
CA LYS A 88 -8.01 11.92 -17.09
C LYS A 88 -6.51 12.19 -16.96
N GLN A 89 -5.75 11.87 -18.02
CA GLN A 89 -4.29 12.04 -18.05
C GLN A 89 -3.83 13.46 -17.68
N LYS A 90 -4.63 14.50 -17.97
CA LYS A 90 -4.33 15.89 -17.59
C LYS A 90 -4.28 16.14 -16.07
N ASN A 91 -4.86 15.26 -15.26
CA ASN A 91 -4.89 15.32 -13.81
C ASN A 91 -3.86 14.38 -13.16
N VAL A 92 -2.96 13.82 -13.97
CA VAL A 92 -1.89 12.93 -13.52
C VAL A 92 -0.57 13.70 -13.64
N TYR A 93 0.13 13.85 -12.52
CA TYR A 93 1.39 14.57 -12.42
C TYR A 93 2.47 13.68 -11.83
N THR A 94 3.71 14.07 -12.09
CA THR A 94 4.89 13.47 -11.48
C THR A 94 5.68 14.52 -10.71
N PHE A 95 6.43 14.07 -9.71
CA PHE A 95 7.49 14.87 -9.08
C PHE A 95 8.82 14.14 -9.24
N GLN A 96 9.91 14.91 -9.20
CA GLN A 96 11.26 14.36 -9.30
C GLN A 96 11.51 13.33 -8.20
N HIS A 97 12.23 12.27 -8.56
CA HIS A 97 12.48 11.13 -7.71
C HIS A 97 13.00 11.53 -6.32
N ASN A 98 12.31 11.07 -5.26
CA ASN A 98 12.63 11.34 -3.86
C ASN A 98 12.79 12.84 -3.49
N ASN A 99 12.33 13.77 -4.35
CA ASN A 99 12.50 15.21 -4.16
C ASN A 99 11.26 15.86 -3.52
N ILE A 100 11.31 16.00 -2.19
CA ILE A 100 10.25 16.64 -1.40
C ILE A 100 9.97 18.08 -1.84
N ASP A 101 10.99 18.84 -2.24
CA ASP A 101 10.79 20.24 -2.64
C ASP A 101 10.10 20.35 -4.01
N ASP A 102 10.37 19.41 -4.91
CA ASP A 102 9.65 19.29 -6.16
C ASP A 102 8.18 18.87 -5.93
N LEU A 103 7.94 17.91 -5.02
CA LEU A 103 6.59 17.55 -4.59
C LEU A 103 5.82 18.76 -4.03
N LYS A 104 6.45 19.56 -3.15
CA LYS A 104 5.86 20.82 -2.65
C LYS A 104 5.55 21.78 -3.80
N ARG A 105 6.42 21.89 -4.80
CA ARG A 105 6.20 22.74 -5.99
C ARG A 105 4.98 22.26 -6.77
N VAL A 106 4.83 20.96 -7.02
CA VAL A 106 3.68 20.39 -7.73
C VAL A 106 2.38 20.65 -6.96
N LEU A 107 2.35 20.36 -5.65
CA LEU A 107 1.18 20.58 -4.79
C LEU A 107 0.72 22.05 -4.78
N ARG A 108 1.66 22.99 -4.66
CA ARG A 108 1.36 24.45 -4.67
C ARG A 108 0.74 24.92 -5.98
N ASN A 109 1.05 24.28 -7.10
CA ASN A 109 0.50 24.65 -8.39
C ASN A 109 -0.96 24.20 -8.54
N MET A 110 -1.38 23.14 -7.85
CA MET A 110 -2.76 22.62 -7.89
C MET A 110 -3.71 23.47 -7.05
N ASN A 111 -3.26 23.96 -5.89
CA ASN A 111 -4.08 24.79 -4.99
C ASN A 111 -4.51 26.15 -5.56
N LYS A 112 -4.02 26.55 -6.73
CA LYS A 112 -4.34 27.85 -7.36
C LYS A 112 -5.57 27.83 -8.26
N SER A 113 -6.16 26.66 -8.52
CA SER A 113 -7.12 26.49 -9.61
C SER A 113 -8.30 25.60 -9.19
N SER A 114 -9.29 26.14 -8.45
CA SER A 114 -10.74 25.81 -8.54
C SER A 114 -11.56 26.20 -7.28
N ILE A 115 -12.88 26.30 -7.50
CA ILE A 115 -13.95 26.69 -6.55
C ILE A 115 -14.26 25.59 -5.50
N ALA A 116 -13.77 24.36 -5.71
CA ALA A 116 -13.86 23.23 -4.77
C ALA A 116 -12.48 22.61 -4.57
N THR A 117 -12.15 22.18 -3.35
CA THR A 117 -10.86 21.57 -3.02
C THR A 117 -10.72 20.20 -3.69
N PRO A 118 -9.69 20.00 -4.55
CA PRO A 118 -9.43 18.73 -5.21
C PRO A 118 -8.99 17.66 -4.20
N SER A 119 -9.40 16.40 -4.40
CA SER A 119 -8.81 15.29 -3.64
C SER A 119 -7.48 14.91 -4.29
N ILE A 120 -6.40 14.96 -3.53
CA ILE A 120 -5.05 14.69 -4.03
C ILE A 120 -4.59 13.33 -3.50
N LEU A 121 -4.14 12.47 -4.40
CA LEU A 121 -3.54 11.18 -4.09
C LEU A 121 -2.07 11.17 -4.50
N ILE A 122 -1.18 10.90 -3.56
CA ILE A 122 0.25 10.75 -3.78
C ILE A 122 0.58 9.26 -3.83
N VAL A 123 1.41 8.85 -4.80
CA VAL A 123 1.78 7.45 -5.00
C VAL A 123 3.30 7.32 -5.03
N ILE A 124 3.84 6.49 -4.15
CA ILE A 124 5.28 6.22 -4.02
C ILE A 124 5.56 4.74 -3.81
N GLU A 125 6.80 4.33 -4.05
CA GLU A 125 7.35 3.10 -3.50
C GLU A 125 8.11 3.40 -2.20
N SER A 126 8.13 2.46 -1.28
CA SER A 126 8.97 2.52 -0.07
C SER A 126 10.45 2.35 -0.42
N VAL A 127 10.76 1.38 -1.28
CA VAL A 127 12.10 1.02 -1.77
C VAL A 127 11.98 0.82 -3.27
N TYR A 128 12.73 1.57 -4.07
CA TYR A 128 12.61 1.53 -5.52
C TYR A 128 13.43 0.39 -6.10
N SER A 129 12.78 -0.41 -6.95
CA SER A 129 13.30 -1.71 -7.40
C SER A 129 14.63 -1.67 -8.17
N MET A 130 14.94 -0.58 -8.88
CA MET A 130 16.09 -0.50 -9.79
C MET A 130 17.36 -0.03 -9.07
N ASP A 131 17.24 1.02 -8.26
CA ASP A 131 18.38 1.65 -7.59
C ASP A 131 18.48 1.21 -6.11
N GLY A 132 17.43 0.63 -5.55
CA GLY A 132 17.37 0.12 -4.19
C GLY A 132 17.36 1.22 -3.12
N ASP A 133 17.12 2.46 -3.51
CA ASP A 133 17.04 3.60 -2.60
C ASP A 133 15.65 3.71 -1.97
N VAL A 134 15.59 4.42 -0.84
CA VAL A 134 14.44 4.44 0.06
C VAL A 134 13.77 5.80 0.01
N ALA A 135 12.43 5.80 -0.10
CA ALA A 135 11.67 7.04 -0.09
C ALA A 135 11.75 7.77 1.26
N PRO A 136 11.71 9.13 1.25
CA PRO A 136 11.49 9.93 2.45
C PRO A 136 10.01 9.84 2.90
N ILE A 137 9.56 8.63 3.28
CA ILE A 137 8.14 8.30 3.52
C ILE A 137 7.52 9.22 4.58
N LYS A 138 8.27 9.49 5.66
CA LYS A 138 7.80 10.33 6.76
C LYS A 138 7.53 11.76 6.27
N GLU A 139 8.47 12.34 5.55
CA GLU A 139 8.37 13.70 5.01
C GLU A 139 7.23 13.84 3.99
N ILE A 140 7.00 12.81 3.18
CA ILE A 140 5.89 12.76 2.22
C ILE A 140 4.54 12.68 2.96
N LEU A 141 4.43 11.80 3.96
CA LEU A 141 3.22 11.65 4.77
C LEU A 141 2.90 12.91 5.57
N ASP A 142 3.90 13.52 6.23
CA ASP A 142 3.74 14.78 6.97
C ASP A 142 3.27 15.90 6.04
N LEU A 143 3.85 16.00 4.83
CA LEU A 143 3.46 16.99 3.82
C LEU A 143 2.05 16.72 3.28
N ALA A 144 1.68 15.45 3.09
CA ALA A 144 0.37 15.05 2.62
C ALA A 144 -0.71 15.43 3.64
N GLU A 145 -0.49 15.16 4.93
CA GLU A 145 -1.40 15.58 6.00
C GLU A 145 -1.60 17.10 6.02
N GLN A 146 -0.51 17.87 5.94
CA GLN A 146 -0.56 19.35 5.91
C GLN A 146 -1.35 19.91 4.72
N THR A 147 -1.39 19.17 3.61
CA THR A 147 -2.05 19.61 2.37
C THR A 147 -3.40 18.95 2.13
N GLY A 148 -3.85 18.06 3.03
CA GLY A 148 -5.08 17.29 2.88
C GLY A 148 -5.01 16.22 1.78
N ALA A 149 -3.80 15.83 1.37
CA ALA A 149 -3.58 14.75 0.43
C ALA A 149 -3.56 13.39 1.14
N ALA A 150 -3.86 12.35 0.39
CA ALA A 150 -3.74 10.95 0.81
C ALA A 150 -2.54 10.30 0.11
N VAL A 151 -1.95 9.26 0.71
CA VAL A 151 -0.75 8.58 0.19
C VAL A 151 -0.98 7.08 0.06
N ILE A 152 -0.59 6.52 -1.07
CA ILE A 152 -0.39 5.08 -1.27
C ILE A 152 1.10 4.79 -1.29
N VAL A 153 1.52 3.78 -0.52
CA VAL A 153 2.90 3.31 -0.47
C VAL A 153 2.97 1.87 -0.94
N ASP A 154 3.76 1.60 -1.98
CA ASP A 154 4.09 0.24 -2.40
C ASP A 154 5.31 -0.29 -1.62
N GLU A 155 5.11 -1.38 -0.89
CA GLU A 155 6.07 -2.07 -0.03
C GLU A 155 6.61 -3.35 -0.67
N ALA A 156 6.58 -3.45 -2.01
CA ALA A 156 7.07 -4.62 -2.73
C ALA A 156 8.53 -4.99 -2.43
N HIS A 157 9.40 -3.99 -2.28
CA HIS A 157 10.82 -4.18 -1.98
C HIS A 157 11.20 -3.83 -0.53
N GLY A 158 10.30 -3.22 0.24
CA GLY A 158 10.49 -2.95 1.67
C GLY A 158 10.14 -4.15 2.56
N LEU A 159 9.13 -4.93 2.17
CA LEU A 159 8.73 -6.16 2.85
C LEU A 159 9.92 -7.14 2.93
N GLY A 160 10.07 -7.84 4.05
CA GLY A 160 11.13 -8.81 4.29
C GLY A 160 12.51 -8.21 4.62
N ILE A 161 12.70 -6.90 4.45
CA ILE A 161 13.97 -6.21 4.69
C ILE A 161 13.90 -5.27 5.90
N PHE A 162 12.81 -4.51 6.00
CA PHE A 162 12.63 -3.50 7.04
C PHE A 162 11.51 -3.88 8.01
N GLY A 163 11.57 -3.28 9.20
CA GLY A 163 10.51 -3.35 10.18
C GLY A 163 10.73 -4.46 11.19
N ARG A 164 9.62 -4.90 11.79
CA ARG A 164 9.63 -5.84 12.91
C ARG A 164 9.66 -7.28 12.39
N THR A 165 10.19 -8.20 13.18
CA THR A 165 9.88 -9.62 13.01
C THR A 165 8.61 -9.94 13.79
N ASN A 166 7.80 -10.85 13.26
CA ASN A 166 6.74 -11.51 14.03
C ASN A 166 7.22 -12.87 14.56
N VAL A 167 8.54 -13.05 14.63
CA VAL A 167 9.21 -14.27 15.09
C VAL A 167 10.02 -13.86 16.32
N ASP A 168 9.66 -14.42 17.47
CA ASP A 168 10.20 -14.04 18.78
C ASP A 168 11.72 -14.35 18.94
N ASP A 169 12.31 -15.14 18.04
CA ASP A 169 13.65 -15.76 18.23
C ASP A 169 14.65 -15.61 17.07
N MET A 170 14.45 -14.70 16.10
CA MET A 170 15.48 -14.42 15.09
C MET A 170 16.35 -13.23 15.49
N ALA A 171 17.46 -13.51 16.17
CA ALA A 171 18.59 -12.60 16.27
C ALA A 171 19.27 -12.46 14.89
N LEU A 172 18.75 -11.59 14.04
CA LEU A 172 19.41 -11.18 12.80
C LEU A 172 20.44 -10.08 13.14
N GLU A 173 21.73 -10.39 12.95
CA GLU A 173 22.81 -9.41 13.09
C GLU A 173 22.63 -8.28 12.06
N SER A 174 22.33 -7.08 12.56
CA SER A 174 22.16 -5.87 11.75
C SER A 174 23.51 -5.41 11.19
N SER A 175 23.82 -5.80 9.95
CA SER A 175 24.95 -5.23 9.18
C SER A 175 24.53 -4.09 8.24
N LEU A 176 23.26 -3.69 8.28
CA LEU A 176 22.78 -2.49 7.57
C LEU A 176 22.76 -1.32 8.55
N ASP A 177 23.67 -0.38 8.34
CA ASP A 177 23.89 0.84 9.12
C ASP A 177 22.73 1.85 8.89
N ILE A 178 21.48 1.43 9.15
CA ILE A 178 20.31 2.32 9.23
C ILE A 178 20.40 3.01 10.59
N LYS A 179 21.25 4.02 10.67
CA LYS A 179 21.40 4.83 11.87
C LYS A 179 20.08 5.54 12.17
N SER A 180 19.70 5.41 13.44
CA SER A 180 18.65 6.12 14.18
C SER A 180 17.19 5.89 13.76
N HIS A 181 16.52 4.93 14.41
CA HIS A 181 15.48 5.23 15.42
C HIS A 181 15.19 3.97 16.28
N GLN A 182 15.77 3.98 17.49
CA GLN A 182 15.42 3.15 18.67
C GLN A 182 13.90 3.21 18.97
N ASP A 183 13.17 2.21 19.48
CA ASP A 183 13.47 0.99 20.24
C ASP A 183 12.34 -0.06 20.03
N ASN A 184 12.63 -1.36 20.23
CA ASN A 184 11.71 -2.52 20.42
C ASN A 184 11.17 -3.30 19.20
N GLY A 185 11.88 -3.37 18.07
CA GLY A 185 11.57 -4.34 17.01
C GLY A 185 12.80 -5.12 16.60
N GLY A 186 12.81 -6.45 16.73
CA GLY A 186 13.88 -7.29 16.19
C GLY A 186 14.13 -6.99 14.71
N ALA A 187 15.36 -7.22 14.22
CA ALA A 187 15.73 -7.03 12.82
C ALA A 187 14.79 -7.83 11.90
N GLY A 188 13.91 -7.15 11.13
CA GLY A 188 12.72 -7.80 10.60
C GLY A 188 12.13 -7.27 9.29
N GLY A 189 10.97 -7.81 8.92
CA GLY A 189 10.52 -7.97 7.53
C GLY A 189 9.06 -7.62 7.25
N THR A 190 8.47 -6.71 8.02
CA THR A 190 7.08 -6.24 7.83
C THR A 190 6.93 -5.01 6.92
N GLY A 191 8.03 -4.37 6.50
CA GLY A 191 8.04 -3.20 5.61
C GLY A 191 8.64 -1.94 6.23
N ALA A 192 8.95 -0.95 5.39
CA ALA A 192 9.55 0.32 5.78
C ALA A 192 8.60 1.19 6.64
N LEU A 193 7.30 1.16 6.36
CA LEU A 193 6.28 1.83 7.18
C LEU A 193 6.33 1.36 8.64
N ALA A 194 6.53 0.06 8.84
CA ALA A 194 6.64 -0.52 10.17
C ALA A 194 7.96 -0.17 10.87
N ALA A 195 9.06 -0.08 10.12
CA ALA A 195 10.33 0.40 10.67
C ALA A 195 10.25 1.84 11.17
N LEU A 196 9.43 2.67 10.51
CA LEU A 196 9.25 4.09 10.82
C LEU A 196 8.06 4.38 11.75
N ASN A 197 7.29 3.36 12.16
CA ASN A 197 6.04 3.48 12.93
C ASN A 197 5.00 4.40 12.25
N LEU A 198 4.82 4.27 10.94
CA LEU A 198 3.96 5.12 10.11
C LEU A 198 2.66 4.42 9.65
N GLU A 199 2.39 3.18 10.09
CA GLU A 199 1.22 2.41 9.61
C GLU A 199 -0.13 3.04 9.99
N HIS A 200 -0.13 3.89 11.02
CA HIS A 200 -1.29 4.62 11.50
C HIS A 200 -1.29 6.10 11.08
N HIS A 201 -0.36 6.53 10.24
CA HIS A 201 -0.29 7.93 9.81
C HIS A 201 -1.61 8.35 9.13
N PRO A 202 -2.21 9.50 9.48
CA PRO A 202 -3.54 9.88 8.99
C PRO A 202 -3.59 10.09 7.46
N ALA A 203 -2.49 10.53 6.86
CA ALA A 203 -2.38 10.65 5.40
C ALA A 203 -2.20 9.29 4.67
N LEU A 204 -1.90 8.19 5.37
CA LEU A 204 -1.70 6.89 4.73
C LEU A 204 -3.05 6.23 4.40
N LEU A 205 -3.41 6.24 3.11
CA LEU A 205 -4.63 5.64 2.60
C LEU A 205 -4.58 4.11 2.69
N CYS A 206 -3.58 3.52 2.04
CA CYS A 206 -3.28 2.11 2.10
C CYS A 206 -1.84 1.84 1.68
N SER A 207 -1.35 0.65 2.02
CA SER A 207 -0.05 0.13 1.59
C SER A 207 -0.23 -1.18 0.84
N VAL A 208 0.56 -1.42 -0.19
CA VAL A 208 0.56 -2.66 -0.97
C VAL A 208 1.81 -3.47 -0.61
N HIS A 209 1.64 -4.70 -0.13
CA HIS A 209 2.75 -5.57 0.28
C HIS A 209 2.84 -6.75 -0.67
N THR A 210 3.94 -6.87 -1.41
CA THR A 210 4.12 -7.94 -2.41
C THR A 210 4.94 -9.09 -1.84
N PHE A 211 4.41 -10.30 -1.90
CA PHE A 211 5.09 -11.47 -1.34
C PHE A 211 6.10 -12.10 -2.32
N GLY A 212 5.92 -11.88 -3.64
CA GLY A 212 6.75 -12.49 -4.69
C GLY A 212 8.20 -12.01 -4.75
N LYS A 213 8.56 -11.00 -3.95
CA LYS A 213 9.91 -10.46 -3.85
C LYS A 213 10.64 -11.09 -2.66
N ALA A 214 10.69 -10.40 -1.53
CA ALA A 214 11.47 -10.86 -0.38
C ALA A 214 10.94 -12.14 0.26
N ALA A 215 9.62 -12.37 0.28
CA ALA A 215 9.03 -13.58 0.86
C ALA A 215 9.10 -14.81 -0.08
N GLY A 216 9.46 -14.62 -1.35
CA GLY A 216 9.64 -15.70 -2.32
C GLY A 216 8.37 -16.52 -2.64
N CYS A 217 7.18 -16.01 -2.31
CA CYS A 217 5.91 -16.71 -2.52
C CYS A 217 4.90 -15.86 -3.31
N HIS A 218 3.89 -16.49 -3.90
CA HIS A 218 2.90 -15.77 -4.69
C HIS A 218 1.93 -14.99 -3.81
N GLY A 219 1.43 -13.88 -4.34
CA GLY A 219 0.42 -13.06 -3.68
C GLY A 219 0.90 -11.65 -3.34
N ALA A 220 -0.07 -10.85 -2.95
CA ALA A 220 0.13 -9.57 -2.32
C ALA A 220 -1.05 -9.26 -1.41
N VAL A 221 -0.90 -8.24 -0.58
CA VAL A 221 -1.98 -7.75 0.26
C VAL A 221 -2.05 -6.22 0.20
N VAL A 222 -3.25 -5.70 0.06
CA VAL A 222 -3.54 -4.29 0.30
C VAL A 222 -3.96 -4.15 1.75
N ALA A 223 -3.25 -3.35 2.54
CA ALA A 223 -3.55 -3.11 3.95
C ALA A 223 -4.03 -1.66 4.15
N GLY A 224 -5.21 -1.48 4.75
CA GLY A 224 -5.95 -0.22 4.70
C GLY A 224 -7.00 -0.08 5.80
N SER A 225 -7.80 0.98 5.71
CA SER A 225 -8.99 1.12 6.54
C SER A 225 -10.08 0.12 6.13
N ASN A 226 -11.02 -0.16 7.04
CA ASN A 226 -12.20 -0.96 6.71
C ASN A 226 -12.96 -0.39 5.50
N THR A 227 -12.99 0.93 5.34
CA THR A 227 -13.68 1.61 4.24
C THR A 227 -13.05 1.30 2.89
N ILE A 228 -11.72 1.44 2.74
CA ILE A 228 -11.07 1.17 1.45
C ILE A 228 -11.12 -0.31 1.11
N ILE A 229 -10.93 -1.20 2.09
CA ILE A 229 -11.00 -2.64 1.86
C ILE A 229 -12.42 -3.06 1.47
N SER A 230 -13.44 -2.56 2.18
CA SER A 230 -14.84 -2.84 1.81
C SER A 230 -15.18 -2.29 0.42
N TYR A 231 -14.65 -1.12 0.05
CA TYR A 231 -14.84 -0.57 -1.29
C TYR A 231 -14.23 -1.49 -2.36
N LEU A 232 -12.97 -1.91 -2.19
CA LEU A 232 -12.27 -2.76 -3.15
C LEU A 232 -12.92 -4.14 -3.33
N VAL A 233 -13.58 -4.68 -2.30
CA VAL A 233 -14.33 -5.95 -2.41
C VAL A 233 -15.62 -5.79 -3.22
N ASN A 234 -16.24 -4.61 -3.20
CA ASN A 234 -17.57 -4.36 -3.75
C ASN A 234 -17.59 -3.59 -5.08
N TYR A 235 -16.44 -3.08 -5.54
CA TYR A 235 -16.31 -2.34 -6.80
C TYR A 235 -16.13 -3.28 -7.99
#